data_AF-A2FGX3-F1
#
_entry.id   AF-A2FGX3-F1
#
_cell.length_a   1.000
_cell.length_b   1.000
_cell.length_c   1.000
_cell.angle_alpha   90.00
_cell.angle_beta   90.00
_cell.angle_gamma   90.00
#
_symmetry.space_group_name_H-M   'P 1'
#
loop_
_entity.id
_entity.type
_entity.pdbx_description
1 polymer ?
#
loop_
_entity_poly.entity_id
_entity_poly.type
_entity_poly.pdbx_seq_one_letter_code
_entity_poly.pdbx_strand_id
1 'polypeptide(L)'
;MHCTSLKSVEIPSHMTTLYELMFHNTGLEEFVVPDQVTSIGKYCFEACKKLKKLVLGKGIISLGKDLTFFVDDNLTLELSKNVRYIDPEAFIFANNVNVVIDSENPYYFIERNAVIERSSKTLITTFGKLPEIYRVPSSVEIVAEDAIKYINDYFKTKEFRKFSNERPAMIVILPETIKEFKNPTNLWTTITVCYEGEYFQSTKITNIPNKYADKKKYLNPSMFGENVNYDCSQKLPDNWRHVIGRTSLEKSLIISASVLAGLAVAAIIACIILYTLKSRTH
;
A
#
# COMPACT_ATOMS: atom_id res chain seq x y z
N MET A 1 -6.90 22.39 21.08
CA MET A 1 -8.08 23.28 21.22
C MET A 1 -9.27 22.59 20.55
N HIS A 2 -10.52 23.02 20.75
CA HIS A 2 -11.70 22.44 20.09
C HIS A 2 -12.60 23.57 19.56
N CYS A 3 -12.06 24.37 18.64
CA CYS A 3 -12.72 25.57 18.13
C CYS A 3 -13.35 25.30 16.75
N THR A 4 -14.37 24.44 16.72
CA THR A 4 -15.01 23.95 15.47
C THR A 4 -15.73 25.04 14.65
N SER A 5 -15.92 26.23 15.24
CA SER A 5 -16.47 27.42 14.58
C SER A 5 -15.40 28.39 14.07
N LEU A 6 -14.11 28.18 14.39
CA LEU A 6 -13.01 29.04 13.94
C LEU A 6 -12.78 28.85 12.44
N LYS A 7 -13.06 29.86 11.64
CA LYS A 7 -12.93 29.81 10.17
C LYS A 7 -11.60 30.37 9.65
N SER A 8 -11.01 31.31 10.38
CA SER A 8 -9.76 31.97 10.03
C SER A 8 -9.00 32.36 11.30
N VAL A 9 -7.69 32.52 11.18
CA VAL A 9 -6.80 32.96 12.25
C VAL A 9 -5.62 33.69 11.65
N GLU A 10 -5.29 34.85 12.20
CA GLU A 10 -4.09 35.58 11.83
C GLU A 10 -2.94 35.18 12.76
N ILE A 11 -1.81 34.82 12.15
CA ILE A 11 -0.59 34.47 12.88
C ILE A 11 0.24 35.73 13.11
N PRO A 12 0.66 36.01 14.36
CA PRO A 12 1.53 37.14 14.64
C PRO A 12 2.82 37.11 13.81
N SER A 13 3.27 38.28 13.34
CA SER A 13 4.43 38.41 12.45
C SER A 13 5.76 37.97 13.07
N HIS A 14 5.86 37.91 14.40
CA HIS A 14 7.04 37.45 15.12
C HIS A 14 7.06 35.94 15.36
N MET A 15 5.97 35.24 15.03
CA MET A 15 5.84 33.82 15.30
C MET A 15 6.49 33.00 14.18
N THR A 16 7.59 32.32 14.52
CA THR A 16 8.37 31.48 13.59
C THR A 16 7.99 29.99 13.65
N THR A 17 7.19 29.60 14.64
CA THR A 17 6.78 28.21 14.87
C THR A 17 5.28 28.15 15.10
N LEU A 18 4.58 27.29 14.36
CA LEU A 18 3.24 26.83 14.74
C LEU A 18 3.42 25.67 15.71
N TYR A 19 2.93 25.79 16.94
CA TYR A 19 3.18 24.77 17.95
C TYR A 19 2.34 23.50 17.75
N GLU A 20 2.71 22.46 18.49
CA GLU A 20 1.96 21.21 18.55
C GLU A 20 0.50 21.44 18.92
N LEU A 21 -0.41 20.76 18.22
CA LEU A 21 -1.87 20.82 18.41
C LEU A 21 -2.51 22.23 18.34
N MET A 22 -1.79 23.24 17.82
CA MET A 22 -2.23 24.63 17.82
C MET A 22 -3.58 24.84 17.12
N PHE A 23 -3.83 24.16 16.00
CA PHE A 23 -5.10 24.20 15.28
C PHE A 23 -5.87 22.88 15.36
N HIS A 24 -5.54 22.01 16.30
CA HIS A 24 -6.24 20.73 16.48
C HIS A 24 -7.75 20.94 16.58
N ASN A 25 -8.52 20.14 15.82
CA ASN A 25 -9.98 20.12 15.80
C ASN A 25 -10.63 21.52 15.68
N THR A 26 -10.10 22.33 14.77
CA THR A 26 -10.68 23.64 14.42
C THR A 26 -11.60 23.53 13.20
N GLY A 27 -12.37 24.59 12.97
CA GLY A 27 -13.27 24.71 11.82
C GLY A 27 -12.65 25.29 10.55
N LEU A 28 -11.31 25.40 10.49
CA LEU A 28 -10.60 26.04 9.38
C LEU A 28 -10.94 25.34 8.07
N GLU A 29 -11.20 26.12 7.03
CA GLU A 29 -11.50 25.61 5.68
C GLU A 29 -10.28 25.71 4.77
N GLU A 30 -9.51 26.79 4.91
CA GLU A 30 -8.24 27.02 4.25
C GLU A 30 -7.27 27.67 5.23
N PHE A 31 -5.97 27.39 5.08
CA PHE A 31 -4.95 28.03 5.89
C PHE A 31 -3.66 28.26 5.09
N VAL A 32 -3.10 29.46 5.22
CA VAL A 32 -1.80 29.82 4.64
C VAL A 32 -0.82 29.97 5.79
N VAL A 33 0.18 29.10 5.83
CA VAL A 33 1.30 29.23 6.76
C VAL A 33 2.12 30.46 6.34
N PRO A 34 2.30 31.45 7.21
CA PRO A 34 3.05 32.66 6.85
C PRO A 34 4.50 32.39 6.47
N ASP A 35 5.08 33.26 5.64
CA ASP A 35 6.44 33.12 5.12
C ASP A 35 7.53 33.11 6.22
N GLN A 36 7.30 33.77 7.36
CA GLN A 36 8.25 33.78 8.49
C GLN A 36 8.26 32.48 9.30
N VAL A 37 7.26 31.61 9.13
CA VAL A 37 7.17 30.35 9.87
C VAL A 37 8.17 29.36 9.25
N THR A 38 9.05 28.85 10.09
CA THR A 38 10.09 27.88 9.72
C THR A 38 9.80 26.47 10.24
N SER A 39 8.85 26.32 11.17
CA SER A 39 8.52 25.04 11.78
C SER A 39 7.02 24.89 12.06
N ILE A 40 6.50 23.69 11.81
CA ILE A 40 5.13 23.28 12.13
C ILE A 40 5.24 22.10 13.10
N GLY A 41 4.69 22.29 14.29
CA GLY A 41 4.70 21.32 15.36
C GLY A 41 3.78 20.13 15.07
N LYS A 42 3.97 19.08 15.86
CA LYS A 42 3.23 17.83 15.71
C LYS A 42 1.71 18.06 15.86
N TYR A 43 0.91 17.37 15.05
CA TYR A 43 -0.56 17.41 15.11
C TYR A 43 -1.18 18.81 15.01
N CYS A 44 -0.44 19.78 14.44
CA CYS A 44 -0.87 21.17 14.41
C CYS A 44 -2.28 21.34 13.80
N PHE A 45 -2.57 20.61 12.71
CA PHE A 45 -3.87 20.64 12.01
C PHE A 45 -4.69 19.35 12.17
N GLU A 46 -4.36 18.50 13.16
CA GLU A 46 -5.05 17.23 13.35
C GLU A 46 -6.55 17.43 13.59
N ALA A 47 -7.37 16.56 13.00
CA ALA A 47 -8.84 16.58 13.11
C ALA A 47 -9.51 17.88 12.58
N CYS A 48 -8.83 18.68 11.76
CA CYS A 48 -9.41 19.81 11.03
C CYS A 48 -10.28 19.32 9.85
N LYS A 49 -11.43 18.72 10.15
CA LYS A 49 -12.29 18.02 9.17
C LYS A 49 -12.80 18.88 8.01
N LYS A 50 -12.72 20.19 8.14
CA LYS A 50 -13.17 21.15 7.12
C LYS A 50 -12.01 21.69 6.29
N LEU A 51 -10.76 21.45 6.69
CA LEU A 51 -9.58 22.02 6.04
C LEU A 51 -9.35 21.32 4.71
N LYS A 52 -9.61 22.04 3.62
CA LYS A 52 -9.48 21.55 2.24
C LYS A 52 -8.20 22.01 1.58
N LYS A 53 -7.60 23.10 2.04
CA LYS A 53 -6.36 23.65 1.48
C LYS A 53 -5.41 24.14 2.56
N LEU A 54 -4.16 23.71 2.48
CA LEU A 54 -3.06 24.15 3.32
C LEU A 54 -1.90 24.58 2.42
N VAL A 55 -1.53 25.86 2.49
CA VAL A 55 -0.40 26.42 1.73
C VAL A 55 0.78 26.60 2.67
N LEU A 56 1.92 25.98 2.36
CA LEU A 56 3.13 26.15 3.14
C LEU A 56 3.88 27.41 2.72
N GLY A 57 4.15 28.29 3.69
CA GLY A 57 4.94 29.50 3.50
C GLY A 57 6.38 29.21 3.09
N LYS A 58 7.05 30.25 2.58
CA LYS A 58 8.43 30.17 2.06
C LYS A 58 9.48 29.79 3.10
N GLY A 59 9.21 29.99 4.39
CA GLY A 59 10.10 29.60 5.49
C GLY A 59 10.15 28.09 5.73
N ILE A 60 9.17 27.33 5.23
CA ILE A 60 9.14 25.87 5.35
C ILE A 60 10.04 25.26 4.27
N ILE A 61 11.18 24.75 4.71
CA ILE A 61 12.21 24.17 3.84
C ILE A 61 12.21 22.64 3.84
N SER A 62 11.58 22.00 4.83
CA SER A 62 11.60 20.54 5.00
C SER A 62 10.26 20.00 5.44
N LEU A 63 9.88 18.86 4.89
CA LEU A 63 8.72 18.08 5.33
C LEU A 63 9.21 16.81 6.01
N GLY A 64 9.00 16.74 7.33
CA GLY A 64 9.22 15.51 8.10
C GLY A 64 7.99 14.61 8.11
N LYS A 65 8.19 13.37 8.55
CA LYS A 65 7.12 12.41 8.86
C LYS A 65 6.01 13.04 9.72
N ASP A 66 6.41 13.81 10.71
CA ASP A 66 5.55 14.55 11.63
C ASP A 66 4.97 15.84 11.04
N LEU A 67 4.80 16.01 9.72
CA LEU A 67 4.08 17.19 9.17
C LEU A 67 2.73 16.81 8.55
N THR A 68 2.52 15.53 8.25
CA THR A 68 1.43 15.04 7.39
C THR A 68 0.57 13.94 8.01
N PHE A 69 0.94 13.46 9.20
CA PHE A 69 0.07 12.65 10.08
C PHE A 69 -1.28 13.30 10.42
N PHE A 70 -1.54 14.52 9.93
CA PHE A 70 -2.42 15.49 10.58
C PHE A 70 -3.61 15.89 9.77
N VAL A 71 -3.74 15.40 8.55
CA VAL A 71 -4.78 15.92 7.69
C VAL A 71 -5.85 14.87 7.49
N ASP A 72 -7.07 15.24 7.84
CA ASP A 72 -8.27 14.48 7.50
C ASP A 72 -8.33 14.23 5.99
N ASP A 73 -9.05 13.19 5.61
CA ASP A 73 -9.27 12.80 4.22
C ASP A 73 -9.82 13.99 3.39
N ASN A 74 -9.20 14.32 2.24
CA ASN A 74 -9.55 15.38 1.26
C ASN A 74 -8.90 16.78 1.42
N LEU A 75 -7.59 16.88 1.68
CA LEU A 75 -6.83 18.14 1.65
C LEU A 75 -5.97 18.26 0.39
N THR A 76 -5.87 19.47 -0.17
CA THR A 76 -4.76 19.89 -1.02
C THR A 76 -3.66 20.58 -0.21
N LEU A 77 -2.46 19.98 -0.18
CA LEU A 77 -1.24 20.55 0.39
C LEU A 77 -0.41 21.21 -0.71
N GLU A 78 -0.17 22.51 -0.60
CA GLU A 78 0.64 23.27 -1.55
C GLU A 78 2.03 23.54 -0.98
N LEU A 79 3.05 22.96 -1.62
CA LEU A 79 4.46 23.09 -1.28
C LEU A 79 5.10 24.22 -2.09
N SER A 80 5.86 25.08 -1.42
CA SER A 80 6.58 26.17 -2.08
C SER A 80 7.84 25.70 -2.81
N LYS A 81 8.42 26.56 -3.65
CA LYS A 81 9.71 26.31 -4.31
C LYS A 81 10.91 26.16 -3.38
N ASN A 82 10.77 26.50 -2.09
CA ASN A 82 11.84 26.45 -1.10
C ASN A 82 11.95 25.10 -0.39
N VAL A 83 10.98 24.21 -0.57
CA VAL A 83 11.03 22.85 -0.02
C VAL A 83 12.20 22.11 -0.67
N ARG A 84 13.23 21.83 0.14
CA ARG A 84 14.49 21.20 -0.27
C ARG A 84 14.67 19.77 0.24
N TYR A 85 13.84 19.37 1.20
CA TYR A 85 13.88 18.01 1.76
C TYR A 85 12.46 17.53 2.03
N ILE A 86 12.13 16.35 1.51
CA ILE A 86 10.88 15.65 1.81
C ILE A 86 11.28 14.27 2.34
N ASP A 87 10.88 14.00 3.58
CA ASP A 87 11.10 12.70 4.19
C ASP A 87 10.31 11.60 3.43
N PRO A 88 10.89 10.42 3.15
CA PRO A 88 10.18 9.34 2.46
C PRO A 88 8.90 8.87 3.16
N GLU A 89 8.78 9.08 4.47
CA GLU A 89 7.58 8.78 5.25
C GLU A 89 6.63 9.97 5.41
N ALA A 90 6.93 11.11 4.79
CA ALA A 90 6.12 12.32 4.87
C ALA A 90 4.71 12.18 4.30
N PHE A 91 4.25 11.04 3.78
CA PHE A 91 2.83 10.87 3.40
C PHE A 91 2.25 9.51 3.81
N ILE A 92 2.89 8.80 4.74
CA ILE A 92 2.54 7.41 5.08
C ILE A 92 1.12 7.22 5.62
N PHE A 93 0.49 8.26 6.21
CA PHE A 93 -0.91 8.24 6.68
C PHE A 93 -1.83 9.20 5.92
N ALA A 94 -1.33 9.80 4.83
CA ALA A 94 -2.05 10.83 4.10
C ALA A 94 -2.94 10.19 3.01
N ASN A 95 -4.00 9.52 3.44
CA ASN A 95 -4.78 8.59 2.62
C ASN A 95 -5.52 9.24 1.45
N ASN A 96 -5.95 10.49 1.61
CA ASN A 96 -6.68 11.26 0.59
C ASN A 96 -6.13 12.69 0.48
N VAL A 97 -4.80 12.84 0.61
CA VAL A 97 -4.15 14.13 0.34
C VAL A 97 -3.86 14.27 -1.16
N ASN A 98 -4.11 15.46 -1.69
CA ASN A 98 -3.54 15.91 -2.95
C ASN A 98 -2.34 16.80 -2.62
N VAL A 99 -1.19 16.54 -3.25
CA VAL A 99 0.00 17.37 -3.06
C VAL A 99 0.29 18.08 -4.37
N VAL A 100 0.46 19.40 -4.28
CA VAL A 100 0.92 20.24 -5.36
C VAL A 100 2.22 20.88 -4.92
N ILE A 101 3.18 20.97 -5.83
CA ILE A 101 4.44 21.65 -5.60
C ILE A 101 4.60 22.76 -6.63
N ASP A 102 5.12 23.89 -6.20
CA ASP A 102 5.49 25.00 -7.07
C ASP A 102 6.34 24.47 -8.25
N SER A 103 5.95 24.81 -9.48
CA SER A 103 6.63 24.36 -10.69
C SER A 103 8.09 24.82 -10.77
N GLU A 104 8.42 25.93 -10.08
CA GLU A 104 9.78 26.47 -9.96
C GLU A 104 10.61 25.78 -8.87
N ASN A 105 10.06 24.82 -8.10
CA ASN A 105 10.85 24.09 -7.11
C ASN A 105 12.02 23.37 -7.79
N PRO A 106 13.30 23.67 -7.46
CA PRO A 106 14.44 23.13 -8.18
C PRO A 106 14.81 21.69 -7.77
N TYR A 107 14.23 21.18 -6.68
CA TYR A 107 14.57 19.89 -6.11
C TYR A 107 13.58 18.80 -6.51
N TYR A 108 12.28 19.12 -6.52
CA TYR A 108 11.21 18.13 -6.70
C TYR A 108 10.21 18.56 -7.77
N PHE A 109 9.59 17.56 -8.38
CA PHE A 109 8.38 17.70 -9.20
C PHE A 109 7.40 16.59 -8.85
N ILE A 110 6.14 16.76 -9.23
CA ILE A 110 5.08 15.80 -8.99
C ILE A 110 4.54 15.28 -10.31
N GLU A 111 4.42 13.96 -10.41
CA GLU A 111 3.75 13.29 -11.53
C GLU A 111 3.02 12.07 -10.99
N ARG A 112 1.76 11.86 -11.37
CA ARG A 112 0.94 10.67 -10.99
C ARG A 112 1.07 10.30 -9.51
N ASN A 113 0.78 11.23 -8.61
CA ASN A 113 0.82 10.99 -7.17
C ASN A 113 2.20 10.58 -6.62
N ALA A 114 3.27 10.86 -7.35
CA ALA A 114 4.65 10.58 -6.97
C ALA A 114 5.43 11.89 -6.83
N VAL A 115 6.15 12.04 -5.71
CA VAL A 115 7.15 13.10 -5.50
C VAL A 115 8.48 12.58 -6.01
N ILE A 116 9.04 13.27 -7.01
CA ILE A 116 10.24 12.84 -7.72
C ILE A 116 11.33 13.90 -7.58
N GLU A 117 12.51 13.47 -7.15
CA GLU A 117 13.70 14.34 -7.12
C GLU A 117 14.20 14.59 -8.55
N ARG A 118 14.36 15.86 -8.91
CA ARG A 118 14.63 16.30 -10.29
C ARG A 118 15.97 15.83 -10.82
N SER A 119 17.01 15.90 -10.00
CA SER A 119 18.40 15.62 -10.40
C SER A 119 18.64 14.12 -10.56
N SER A 120 18.25 13.33 -9.56
CA SER A 120 18.49 11.88 -9.52
C SER A 120 17.40 11.06 -10.18
N LYS A 121 16.25 11.66 -10.52
CA LYS A 121 15.05 10.96 -10.98
C LYS A 121 14.55 9.91 -9.97
N THR A 122 14.79 10.16 -8.69
CA THR A 122 14.37 9.26 -7.61
C THR A 122 12.91 9.53 -7.24
N LEU A 123 12.06 8.51 -7.30
CA LEU A 123 10.76 8.50 -6.63
C LEU A 123 11.01 8.45 -5.13
N ILE A 124 10.74 9.56 -4.44
CA ILE A 124 10.95 9.73 -3.00
C ILE A 124 9.81 9.11 -2.22
N THR A 125 8.58 9.44 -2.59
CA THR A 125 7.38 8.98 -1.89
C THR A 125 6.13 9.22 -2.75
N THR A 126 5.14 8.34 -2.63
CA THR A 126 3.80 8.53 -3.22
C THR A 126 2.84 9.10 -2.19
N PHE A 127 1.80 9.80 -2.64
CA PHE A 127 0.81 10.43 -1.76
C PHE A 127 -0.63 10.22 -2.24
N GLY A 128 -1.57 10.31 -1.30
CA GLY A 128 -2.99 10.15 -1.60
C GLY A 128 -3.35 8.74 -2.07
N LYS A 129 -4.61 8.56 -2.46
CA LYS A 129 -5.12 7.26 -2.87
C LYS A 129 -4.54 6.85 -4.23
N LEU A 130 -3.70 5.81 -4.21
CA LEU A 130 -3.21 5.19 -5.45
C LEU A 130 -4.29 4.29 -6.09
N PRO A 131 -4.33 4.19 -7.42
CA PRO A 131 -5.19 3.24 -8.12
C PRO A 131 -4.74 1.79 -7.85
N GLU A 132 -5.66 0.83 -8.03
CA GLU A 132 -5.39 -0.60 -7.90
C GLU A 132 -4.23 -1.06 -8.79
N ILE A 133 -4.12 -0.47 -9.99
CA ILE A 133 -2.97 -0.61 -10.88
C ILE A 133 -2.25 0.72 -10.93
N TYR A 134 -1.15 0.83 -10.18
CA TYR A 134 -0.30 2.01 -10.15
C TYR A 134 0.85 1.86 -11.14
N ARG A 135 0.94 2.79 -12.09
CA ARG A 135 2.04 2.86 -13.06
C ARG A 135 3.01 3.94 -12.62
N VAL A 136 4.20 3.53 -12.18
CA VAL A 136 5.28 4.47 -11.83
C VAL A 136 5.59 5.34 -13.06
N PRO A 137 5.75 6.66 -12.91
CA PRO A 137 6.07 7.55 -14.03
C PRO A 137 7.35 7.13 -14.77
N SER A 138 7.35 7.23 -16.10
CA SER A 138 8.54 6.96 -16.93
C SER A 138 9.65 7.99 -16.73
N SER A 139 9.40 9.07 -15.99
CA SER A 139 10.42 10.02 -15.57
C SER A 139 11.28 9.52 -14.40
N VAL A 140 10.91 8.40 -13.78
CA VAL A 140 11.61 7.82 -12.62
C VAL A 140 12.69 6.85 -13.10
N GLU A 141 13.87 6.94 -12.50
CA GLU A 141 14.96 5.98 -12.70
C GLU A 141 15.30 5.20 -11.43
N ILE A 142 15.01 5.75 -10.26
CA ILE A 142 15.30 5.12 -8.96
C ILE A 142 14.03 5.13 -8.13
N VAL A 143 13.64 4.00 -7.55
CA VAL A 143 12.61 3.97 -6.51
C VAL A 143 13.30 3.91 -5.15
N ALA A 144 13.07 4.91 -4.30
CA ALA A 144 13.61 4.92 -2.94
C ALA A 144 12.93 3.87 -2.04
N GLU A 145 13.58 3.58 -0.92
CA GLU A 145 13.04 2.67 0.10
C GLU A 145 11.66 3.13 0.57
N ASP A 146 10.72 2.20 0.58
CA ASP A 146 9.31 2.41 0.89
C ASP A 146 8.62 3.56 0.12
N ALA A 147 9.14 4.00 -1.03
CA ALA A 147 8.58 5.16 -1.70
C ALA A 147 7.13 4.96 -2.18
N ILE A 148 6.75 3.73 -2.52
CA ILE A 148 5.38 3.41 -2.94
C ILE A 148 4.56 2.98 -1.73
N LYS A 149 3.77 3.90 -1.21
CA LYS A 149 2.92 3.69 -0.04
C LYS A 149 1.60 3.04 -0.45
N TYR A 150 1.32 1.85 0.06
CA TYR A 150 -0.02 1.25 -0.03
C TYR A 150 -0.85 1.66 1.18
N ILE A 151 -1.91 2.42 0.92
CA ILE A 151 -2.85 2.84 1.94
C ILE A 151 -3.83 1.70 2.20
N ASN A 152 -3.65 1.04 3.34
CA ASN A 152 -4.62 0.12 3.88
C ASN A 152 -5.72 0.94 4.55
N ASP A 153 -7.00 0.72 4.21
CA ASP A 153 -8.19 1.28 4.88
C ASP A 153 -8.34 0.73 6.32
N TYR A 154 -7.25 0.70 7.09
CA TYR A 154 -7.26 0.25 8.46
C TYR A 154 -7.88 1.35 9.34
N PHE A 155 -8.94 0.93 10.05
CA PHE A 155 -9.58 1.55 11.23
C PHE A 155 -10.92 2.31 11.08
N LYS A 156 -11.69 2.16 9.98
CA LYS A 156 -13.08 2.71 9.93
C LYS A 156 -14.22 1.70 9.83
N THR A 157 -14.09 0.49 10.38
CA THR A 157 -15.28 -0.33 10.68
C THR A 157 -15.31 -0.69 12.16
N LYS A 158 -16.09 0.09 12.92
CA LYS A 158 -16.40 -0.10 14.34
C LYS A 158 -17.33 -1.31 14.60
N GLU A 159 -17.41 -2.24 13.68
CA GLU A 159 -18.05 -3.53 13.86
C GLU A 159 -17.07 -4.58 13.35
N PHE A 160 -16.68 -5.50 14.22
CA PHE A 160 -16.03 -6.75 13.86
C PHE A 160 -16.98 -7.55 12.95
N ARG A 161 -17.07 -7.18 11.68
CA ARG A 161 -17.65 -8.03 10.65
C ARG A 161 -16.60 -9.07 10.30
N LYS A 162 -16.97 -10.33 10.55
CA LYS A 162 -16.35 -11.56 10.05
C LYS A 162 -15.60 -11.30 8.74
N PHE A 163 -14.28 -11.54 8.76
CA PHE A 163 -13.39 -11.79 7.63
C PHE A 163 -14.08 -11.82 6.25
N SER A 164 -14.10 -10.67 5.55
CA SER A 164 -14.21 -10.64 4.09
C SER A 164 -12.78 -10.70 3.55
N ASN A 165 -12.32 -11.92 3.26
CA ASN A 165 -10.91 -12.25 2.98
C ASN A 165 -10.40 -11.82 1.60
N GLU A 166 -10.83 -10.68 1.08
CA GLU A 166 -10.33 -10.12 -0.19
C GLU A 166 -9.56 -8.83 0.10
N ARG A 167 -8.23 -8.91 0.12
CA ARG A 167 -7.39 -7.71 -0.01
C ARG A 167 -7.09 -7.54 -1.51
N PRO A 168 -7.48 -6.45 -2.18
CA PRO A 168 -6.95 -6.17 -3.50
C PRO A 168 -5.43 -6.03 -3.37
N ALA A 169 -4.68 -6.89 -4.04
CA ALA A 169 -3.24 -6.71 -4.18
C ALA A 169 -3.04 -5.57 -5.16
N MET A 170 -2.50 -4.43 -4.70
CA MET A 170 -2.10 -3.37 -5.62
C MET A 170 -1.05 -3.91 -6.59
N ILE A 171 -1.24 -3.65 -7.87
CA ILE A 171 -0.26 -3.96 -8.91
C ILE A 171 0.55 -2.69 -9.16
N VAL A 172 1.85 -2.78 -8.96
CA VAL A 172 2.79 -1.72 -9.31
C VAL A 172 3.50 -2.11 -10.59
N ILE A 173 3.34 -1.27 -11.62
CA ILE A 173 4.01 -1.44 -12.90
C ILE A 173 5.18 -0.47 -12.95
N LEU A 174 6.38 -1.04 -13.05
CA LEU A 174 7.63 -0.31 -13.22
C LEU A 174 7.91 -0.11 -14.72
N PRO A 175 8.21 1.12 -15.16
CA PRO A 175 8.65 1.37 -16.53
C PRO A 175 10.10 0.88 -16.76
N GLU A 176 10.48 0.70 -18.02
CA GLU A 176 11.85 0.32 -18.47
C GLU A 176 12.93 1.31 -18.00
N THR A 177 12.54 2.52 -17.60
CA THR A 177 13.46 3.56 -17.13
C THR A 177 14.04 3.28 -15.75
N ILE A 178 13.46 2.35 -14.99
CA ILE A 178 13.90 2.01 -13.63
C ILE A 178 15.23 1.27 -13.67
N LYS A 179 16.28 1.92 -13.17
CA LYS A 179 17.65 1.40 -13.02
C LYS A 179 17.86 0.76 -11.65
N GLU A 180 17.19 1.28 -10.63
CA GLU A 180 17.35 0.81 -9.24
C GLU A 180 16.01 0.83 -8.50
N PHE A 181 15.73 -0.24 -7.77
CA PHE A 181 14.57 -0.35 -6.88
C PHE A 181 15.04 -0.69 -5.46
N LYS A 182 15.14 0.34 -4.61
CA LYS A 182 15.66 0.21 -3.24
C LYS A 182 14.59 -0.47 -2.38
N ASN A 183 15.02 -1.55 -1.72
CA ASN A 183 14.25 -2.50 -0.92
C ASN A 183 13.01 -1.88 -0.24
N PRO A 184 11.79 -2.43 -0.40
CA PRO A 184 10.61 -1.93 0.30
C PRO A 184 10.45 -2.73 1.60
N THR A 185 11.10 -2.28 2.67
CA THR A 185 11.09 -2.93 3.98
C THR A 185 9.71 -2.96 4.63
N ASN A 186 8.74 -2.14 4.16
CA ASN A 186 7.38 -2.08 4.68
C ASN A 186 6.26 -2.48 3.71
N LEU A 187 6.48 -3.46 2.83
CA LEU A 187 5.37 -4.14 2.13
C LEU A 187 4.60 -5.09 3.06
N TRP A 188 3.93 -4.56 4.08
CA TRP A 188 3.04 -5.33 4.96
C TRP A 188 1.77 -5.81 4.23
N THR A 189 1.67 -5.52 2.94
CA THR A 189 0.57 -5.90 2.04
C THR A 189 1.19 -6.46 0.75
N THR A 190 0.60 -7.53 0.24
CA THR A 190 1.03 -8.21 -0.98
C THR A 190 0.90 -7.25 -2.17
N ILE A 191 2.00 -6.57 -2.52
CA ILE A 191 2.09 -5.82 -3.78
C ILE A 191 2.66 -6.78 -4.82
N THR A 192 2.00 -6.86 -5.97
CA THR A 192 2.57 -7.52 -7.14
C THR A 192 3.35 -6.47 -7.93
N VAL A 193 4.65 -6.69 -8.10
CA VAL A 193 5.52 -5.82 -8.90
C VAL A 193 5.69 -6.45 -10.29
N CYS A 194 5.40 -5.64 -11.29
CA CYS A 194 5.48 -5.96 -12.71
C CYS A 194 6.58 -5.12 -13.35
N TYR A 195 7.58 -5.76 -13.94
CA TYR A 195 8.65 -5.09 -14.67
C TYR A 195 8.59 -5.56 -16.13
N GLU A 196 8.38 -4.64 -17.07
CA GLU A 196 8.39 -4.94 -18.53
C GLU A 196 7.50 -6.10 -19.01
N GLY A 197 6.33 -6.32 -18.39
CA GLY A 197 5.51 -7.46 -18.82
C GLY A 197 5.89 -8.79 -18.16
N GLU A 198 6.81 -8.80 -17.19
CA GLU A 198 7.19 -9.98 -16.42
C GLU A 198 6.97 -9.76 -14.90
N TYR A 199 6.59 -10.82 -14.20
CA TYR A 199 6.20 -10.80 -12.77
C TYR A 199 7.37 -11.15 -11.86
N PHE A 200 7.54 -10.40 -10.77
CA PHE A 200 8.52 -10.70 -9.71
C PHE A 200 7.83 -10.75 -8.35
N GLN A 201 7.76 -11.93 -7.74
CA GLN A 201 7.26 -12.10 -6.37
C GLN A 201 8.41 -12.45 -5.43
N SER A 202 8.81 -11.50 -4.60
CA SER A 202 9.85 -11.72 -3.60
C SER A 202 9.26 -12.20 -2.28
N THR A 203 10.15 -12.78 -1.52
CA THR A 203 9.86 -13.74 -0.49
C THR A 203 10.64 -13.34 0.78
N LYS A 204 11.86 -12.81 0.62
CA LYS A 204 12.47 -11.79 1.48
C LYS A 204 13.24 -10.84 0.58
N ILE A 205 12.88 -9.56 0.58
CA ILE A 205 13.52 -8.57 -0.28
C ILE A 205 14.74 -8.07 0.49
N THR A 206 15.91 -8.58 0.12
CA THR A 206 17.18 -7.91 0.36
C THR A 206 18.07 -8.26 -0.81
N ASN A 207 18.37 -7.28 -1.67
CA ASN A 207 19.25 -7.36 -2.83
C ASN A 207 18.73 -8.27 -3.96
N ILE A 208 18.08 -7.68 -4.97
CA ILE A 208 17.97 -8.34 -6.28
C ILE A 208 19.29 -8.02 -7.00
N PRO A 209 20.24 -8.97 -7.01
CA PRO A 209 20.32 -9.85 -8.18
C PRO A 209 20.71 -11.29 -7.80
N ASN A 210 19.74 -12.21 -7.90
CA ASN A 210 19.84 -13.53 -8.52
C ASN A 210 18.70 -14.45 -8.06
N LYS A 211 17.85 -14.81 -9.02
CA LYS A 211 17.25 -16.14 -9.21
C LYS A 211 16.86 -16.96 -7.96
N TYR A 212 15.54 -17.10 -7.85
CA TYR A 212 14.75 -18.14 -7.13
C TYR A 212 14.56 -17.99 -5.61
N ALA A 213 13.27 -17.99 -5.25
CA ALA A 213 12.71 -17.99 -3.91
C ALA A 213 13.18 -19.18 -3.06
N ASP A 214 13.31 -18.93 -1.75
CA ASP A 214 14.00 -19.73 -0.74
C ASP A 214 13.23 -21.02 -0.31
N LYS A 215 13.99 -22.10 -0.12
CA LYS A 215 13.58 -23.36 0.52
C LYS A 215 13.60 -23.20 2.05
N LYS A 216 12.51 -22.68 2.61
CA LYS A 216 11.73 -23.27 3.74
C LYS A 216 11.09 -22.23 4.66
N LYS A 217 9.79 -22.48 4.86
CA LYS A 217 8.84 -21.99 5.86
C LYS A 217 8.38 -20.54 5.68
N TYR A 218 7.25 -20.48 4.95
CA TYR A 218 6.37 -19.36 4.61
C TYR A 218 6.84 -18.45 3.51
N LEU A 219 6.96 -19.02 2.32
CA LEU A 219 7.24 -18.34 1.06
C LEU A 219 6.57 -19.20 0.01
N ASN A 220 5.61 -18.67 -0.75
CA ASN A 220 4.79 -19.42 -1.70
C ASN A 220 5.68 -20.05 -2.80
N PRO A 221 6.08 -21.33 -2.70
CA PRO A 221 6.99 -21.97 -3.65
C PRO A 221 6.19 -22.82 -4.65
N SER A 222 4.88 -22.63 -4.73
CA SER A 222 4.00 -23.49 -5.51
C SER A 222 2.95 -22.71 -6.33
N MET A 223 3.20 -21.44 -6.66
CA MET A 223 2.43 -20.81 -7.73
C MET A 223 2.94 -21.14 -9.13
N PHE A 224 4.17 -21.63 -9.27
CA PHE A 224 4.79 -21.82 -10.59
C PHE A 224 5.60 -23.10 -10.66
N GLY A 225 4.89 -24.21 -10.84
CA GLY A 225 5.51 -25.44 -11.34
C GLY A 225 6.25 -25.26 -12.68
N GLU A 226 6.14 -24.09 -13.33
CA GLU A 226 6.89 -23.66 -14.51
C GLU A 226 6.89 -22.13 -14.57
N ASN A 227 7.97 -21.51 -15.06
CA ASN A 227 8.07 -20.07 -15.32
C ASN A 227 7.02 -19.68 -16.38
N VAL A 228 5.92 -19.06 -15.98
CA VAL A 228 4.92 -18.56 -16.94
C VAL A 228 5.05 -17.04 -17.05
N ASN A 229 5.46 -16.58 -18.22
CA ASN A 229 5.47 -15.17 -18.59
C ASN A 229 4.03 -14.71 -18.88
N TYR A 230 3.52 -13.75 -18.10
CA TYR A 230 2.21 -13.15 -18.31
C TYR A 230 2.35 -11.68 -18.67
N ASP A 231 1.72 -11.28 -19.76
CA ASP A 231 1.70 -9.89 -20.21
C ASP A 231 0.98 -8.99 -19.18
N CYS A 232 1.69 -7.99 -18.66
CA CYS A 232 1.19 -6.99 -17.72
C CYS A 232 0.12 -6.04 -18.29
N SER A 233 -0.19 -6.17 -19.58
CA SER A 233 -1.33 -5.51 -20.24
C SER A 233 -2.65 -6.24 -20.02
N GLN A 234 -2.62 -7.52 -19.63
CA GLN A 234 -3.82 -8.33 -19.45
C GLN A 234 -4.41 -8.18 -18.05
N LYS A 235 -5.72 -7.99 -17.98
CA LYS A 235 -6.46 -8.04 -16.72
C LYS A 235 -6.28 -9.43 -16.12
N LEU A 236 -5.84 -9.51 -14.87
CA LEU A 236 -5.78 -10.79 -14.16
C LEU A 236 -7.17 -11.46 -14.19
N PRO A 237 -7.27 -12.74 -14.56
CA PRO A 237 -8.55 -13.45 -14.54
C PRO A 237 -9.21 -13.37 -13.16
N ASP A 238 -10.54 -13.25 -13.07
CA ASP A 238 -11.24 -13.01 -11.79
C ASP A 238 -10.99 -14.13 -10.74
N ASN A 239 -10.62 -15.33 -11.19
CA ASN A 239 -10.24 -16.49 -10.37
C ASN A 239 -8.80 -16.45 -9.82
N TRP A 240 -8.00 -15.43 -10.18
CA TRP A 240 -6.62 -15.27 -9.73
C TRP A 240 -6.49 -14.39 -8.48
N ARG A 241 -7.62 -13.88 -7.99
CA ARG A 241 -7.75 -13.27 -6.67
C ARG A 241 -7.67 -14.38 -5.62
N HIS A 242 -6.56 -14.44 -4.90
CA HIS A 242 -6.34 -15.28 -3.71
C HIS A 242 -7.17 -16.59 -3.66
N VAL A 243 -6.64 -17.70 -4.20
CA VAL A 243 -7.16 -19.02 -3.84
C VAL A 243 -6.73 -19.32 -2.41
N ILE A 244 -7.57 -18.97 -1.44
CA ILE A 244 -7.55 -19.56 -0.10
C ILE A 244 -8.78 -20.46 0.04
N GLY A 245 -8.52 -21.75 0.05
CA GLY A 245 -9.50 -22.80 0.32
C GLY A 245 -10.17 -23.30 -0.95
N ARG A 246 -9.92 -24.58 -1.24
CA ARG A 246 -10.62 -25.41 -2.24
C ARG A 246 -12.05 -24.94 -2.49
N THR A 247 -12.42 -24.85 -3.76
CA THR A 247 -13.80 -24.56 -4.16
C THR A 247 -14.75 -25.54 -3.47
N SER A 248 -15.99 -25.10 -3.20
CA SER A 248 -17.05 -25.98 -2.65
C SER A 248 -17.21 -27.26 -3.48
N LEU A 249 -16.94 -27.19 -4.78
CA LEU A 249 -16.91 -28.33 -5.70
C LEU A 249 -15.79 -29.34 -5.36
N GLU A 250 -14.56 -28.89 -5.15
CA GLU A 250 -13.41 -29.76 -4.82
C GLU A 250 -13.51 -30.39 -3.43
N LYS A 251 -14.15 -29.69 -2.46
CA LYS A 251 -14.48 -30.29 -1.16
C LYS A 251 -15.52 -31.39 -1.31
N SER A 252 -16.54 -31.19 -2.15
CA SER A 252 -17.57 -32.21 -2.39
C SER A 252 -17.02 -33.46 -3.08
N LEU A 253 -16.14 -33.30 -4.07
CA LEU A 253 -15.48 -34.39 -4.79
C LEU A 253 -14.59 -35.25 -3.90
N ILE A 254 -13.87 -34.63 -2.96
CA ILE A 254 -12.99 -35.36 -2.04
C ILE A 254 -13.79 -36.07 -0.96
N ILE A 255 -14.88 -35.47 -0.46
CA ILE A 255 -15.79 -36.13 0.47
C ILE A 255 -16.46 -37.33 -0.23
N SER A 256 -16.95 -37.17 -1.46
CA SER A 256 -17.56 -38.28 -2.21
C SER A 256 -16.57 -39.40 -2.53
N ALA A 257 -15.32 -39.07 -2.91
CA ALA A 257 -14.28 -40.07 -3.15
C ALA A 257 -13.89 -40.82 -1.87
N SER A 258 -13.85 -40.13 -0.73
CA SER A 258 -13.54 -40.74 0.57
C SER A 258 -14.65 -41.68 1.05
N VAL A 259 -15.93 -41.32 0.83
CA VAL A 259 -17.08 -42.17 1.14
C VAL A 259 -17.11 -43.41 0.24
N LEU A 260 -16.87 -43.27 -1.06
CA LEU A 260 -16.82 -44.40 -2.00
C LEU A 260 -15.67 -45.37 -1.67
N ALA A 261 -14.48 -44.85 -1.33
CA ALA A 261 -13.37 -45.67 -0.88
C ALA A 261 -13.70 -46.43 0.41
N GLY A 262 -14.36 -45.78 1.38
CA GLY A 262 -14.82 -46.42 2.61
C GLY A 262 -15.82 -47.55 2.37
N LEU A 263 -16.81 -47.33 1.48
CA LEU A 263 -17.79 -48.36 1.10
C LEU A 263 -17.14 -49.55 0.38
N ALA A 264 -16.17 -49.30 -0.50
CA ALA A 264 -15.44 -50.36 -1.19
C ALA A 264 -14.64 -51.23 -0.19
N VAL A 265 -13.97 -50.60 0.79
CA VAL A 265 -13.25 -51.33 1.85
C VAL A 265 -14.22 -52.14 2.71
N ALA A 266 -15.37 -51.58 3.09
CA ALA A 266 -16.38 -52.30 3.86
C ALA A 266 -16.94 -53.52 3.10
N ALA A 267 -17.17 -53.39 1.78
CA ALA A 267 -17.63 -54.49 0.94
C ALA A 267 -16.58 -55.61 0.83
N ILE A 268 -15.30 -55.26 0.68
CA ILE A 268 -14.19 -56.24 0.66
C ILE A 268 -14.12 -56.99 1.99
N ILE A 269 -14.21 -56.28 3.12
CA ILE A 269 -14.23 -56.89 4.46
C ILE A 269 -15.42 -57.84 4.59
N ALA A 270 -16.62 -57.43 4.18
CA ALA A 270 -17.80 -58.28 4.21
C ALA A 270 -17.62 -59.55 3.35
N CYS A 271 -17.05 -59.42 2.15
CA CYS A 271 -16.73 -60.58 1.30
C CYS A 271 -15.73 -61.53 1.96
N ILE A 272 -14.68 -61.01 2.61
CA ILE A 272 -13.70 -61.82 3.34
C ILE A 272 -14.37 -62.54 4.53
N ILE A 273 -15.23 -61.85 5.28
CA ILE A 273 -15.98 -62.46 6.40
C ILE A 273 -16.91 -63.57 5.89
N LEU A 274 -17.67 -63.32 4.83
CA LEU A 274 -18.55 -64.34 4.24
C LEU A 274 -17.77 -65.54 3.68
N TYR A 275 -16.62 -65.29 3.05
CA TYR A 275 -15.75 -66.36 2.56
C TYR A 275 -15.18 -67.22 3.71
N THR A 276 -14.73 -66.58 4.79
CA THR A 276 -14.18 -67.28 5.97
C THR A 276 -15.25 -68.03 6.79
N LEU A 277 -16.50 -67.53 6.81
CA LEU A 277 -17.63 -68.27 7.40
C LEU A 277 -18.03 -69.48 6.55
N LYS A 278 -18.03 -69.32 5.22
CA LYS A 278 -18.31 -70.43 4.28
C LYS A 278 -17.22 -71.51 4.33
N SER A 279 -15.95 -71.14 4.52
CA SER A 279 -14.84 -72.11 4.66
C SER A 279 -14.79 -72.82 6.01
N ARG A 280 -15.59 -72.40 7.01
CA ARG A 280 -15.72 -73.06 8.32
C ARG A 280 -16.92 -74.00 8.42
N THR A 281 -17.76 -74.05 7.39
CA THR A 281 -18.97 -74.89 7.32
C THR A 281 -18.79 -76.12 6.41
N HIS A 282 -17.55 -76.40 6.02
CA HIS A 282 -17.06 -77.63 5.39
C HIS A 282 -15.95 -78.22 6.25
#